data_AF-A0A7X0LSY9-F1
#
_entry.id   AF-A0A7X0LSY9-F1
#
_cell.length_a   1.000
_cell.length_b   1.000
_cell.length_c   1.000
_cell.angle_alpha   90.00
_cell.angle_beta   90.00
_cell.angle_gamma   90.00
#
_symmetry.space_group_name_H-M   'P 1'
#
loop_
_entity.id
_entity.type
_entity.pdbx_description
1 polymer ?
#
loop_
_entity_poly.entity_id
_entity_poly.type
_entity_poly.pdbx_seq_one_letter_code
_entity_poly.pdbx_strand_id
1 'polypeptide(L)'
;MNHQQILDLYQWAPGICFQHPARGEQATTPVKTLHLRAGRDEELRACRECVLTLEAERAAAADEVGVRYQPGRVGDDASPTSEDARR
;
A
#
# COMPACT_ATOMS: atom_id res chain seq x y z
N MET A 1 -13.19 -3.56 12.41
CA MET A 1 -13.39 -2.68 11.25
C MET A 1 -13.71 -3.56 10.05
N ASN A 2 -14.63 -3.16 9.18
CA ASN A 2 -15.00 -3.94 8.00
C ASN A 2 -14.17 -3.53 6.77
N HIS A 3 -14.22 -4.32 5.70
CA HIS A 3 -13.48 -4.07 4.47
C HIS A 3 -13.82 -2.72 3.83
N GLN A 4 -15.10 -2.31 3.83
CA GLN A 4 -15.51 -1.04 3.22
C GLN A 4 -14.87 0.15 3.95
N GLN A 5 -14.87 0.13 5.29
CA GLN A 5 -14.24 1.16 6.12
C GLN A 5 -12.74 1.30 5.85
N ILE A 6 -12.04 0.21 5.52
CA ILE A 6 -10.63 0.26 5.11
C ILE A 6 -10.50 0.92 3.74
N LEU A 7 -11.31 0.49 2.77
CA LEU A 7 -11.25 1.00 1.39
C LEU A 7 -11.59 2.49 1.31
N ASP A 8 -12.46 2.98 2.19
CA ASP A 8 -12.86 4.39 2.27
C ASP A 8 -11.71 5.31 2.75
N LEU A 9 -10.61 4.76 3.28
CA LEU A 9 -9.41 5.51 3.66
C LEU A 9 -8.51 5.86 2.47
N TYR A 10 -8.77 5.30 1.29
CA TYR A 10 -7.92 5.42 0.11
C TYR A 10 -8.52 6.32 -0.96
N GLN A 11 -7.65 7.02 -1.70
CA GLN A 11 -8.05 7.76 -2.89
C GLN A 11 -7.97 6.87 -4.13
N TRP A 12 -9.13 6.60 -4.72
CA TRP A 12 -9.25 5.75 -5.90
C TRP A 12 -9.26 6.58 -7.19
N ALA A 13 -8.52 6.12 -8.19
CA ALA A 13 -8.56 6.63 -9.56
C ALA A 13 -8.51 5.45 -10.56
N PRO A 14 -8.99 5.64 -11.80
CA PRO A 14 -8.80 4.65 -12.86
C PRO A 14 -7.31 4.31 -13.05
N GLY A 15 -7.00 3.03 -13.18
CA GLY A 15 -5.64 2.54 -13.42
C GLY A 15 -5.56 1.03 -13.50
N ILE A 16 -4.36 0.51 -13.69
CA ILE A 16 -4.10 -0.93 -13.79
C ILE A 16 -3.50 -1.41 -12.48
N CYS A 17 -4.06 -2.49 -11.93
CA CYS A 17 -3.51 -3.11 -10.73
C CYS A 17 -2.22 -3.86 -11.07
N PHE A 18 -1.15 -3.60 -10.31
CA PHE A 18 0.16 -4.25 -10.52
C PHE A 18 0.10 -5.78 -10.41
N GLN A 19 -0.79 -6.31 -9.57
CA GLN A 19 -0.95 -7.75 -9.34
C GLN A 19 -1.84 -8.42 -10.40
N HIS A 20 -2.79 -7.70 -10.99
CA HIS A 20 -3.80 -8.24 -11.90
C HIS A 20 -3.91 -7.43 -13.21
N PRO A 21 -2.82 -7.27 -13.97
CA PRO A 21 -2.83 -6.41 -15.16
C PRO A 21 -3.82 -6.89 -16.24
N ALA A 22 -4.04 -8.20 -16.33
CA ALA A 22 -4.96 -8.81 -17.30
C ALA A 22 -6.44 -8.42 -17.10
N ARG A 23 -6.82 -7.88 -15.93
CA ARG A 23 -8.18 -7.37 -15.68
C ARG A 23 -8.43 -6.00 -16.32
N GLY A 24 -7.40 -5.36 -16.86
CA GLY A 24 -7.49 -4.04 -17.48
C GLY A 24 -7.67 -2.92 -16.47
N GLU A 25 -8.18 -1.79 -16.96
CA GLU A 25 -8.42 -0.59 -16.17
C GLU A 25 -9.57 -0.77 -15.17
N GLN A 26 -9.31 -0.40 -13.92
CA GLN A 26 -10.26 -0.48 -12.81
C GLN A 26 -9.96 0.60 -11.77
N ALA A 27 -10.78 0.70 -10.72
CA ALA A 27 -10.49 1.60 -9.59
C ALA A 27 -9.24 1.10 -8.82
N THR A 28 -8.21 1.95 -8.76
CA THR A 28 -6.94 1.67 -8.10
C THR A 28 -6.44 2.83 -7.25
N THR A 29 -5.67 2.54 -6.22
CA THR A 29 -4.96 3.54 -5.39
C THR A 29 -3.45 3.31 -5.51
N PRO A 30 -2.60 4.34 -5.43
CA PRO A 30 -1.16 4.13 -5.28
C PRO A 30 -0.89 3.37 -3.98
N VAL A 31 0.06 2.44 -4.03
CA VAL A 31 0.47 1.60 -2.90
C VAL A 31 1.99 1.57 -2.69
N LYS A 32 2.76 2.16 -3.60
CA LYS A 32 4.21 2.34 -3.49
C LYS A 32 4.70 3.26 -4.60
N THR A 33 5.72 4.05 -4.32
CA THR A 33 6.48 4.80 -5.34
C THR A 33 7.82 4.12 -5.57
N LEU A 34 8.18 3.86 -6.83
CA LEU A 34 9.47 3.30 -7.22
C LEU A 34 10.37 4.42 -7.74
N HIS A 35 11.47 4.67 -7.04
CA HIS A 35 12.52 5.58 -7.49
C HIS A 35 13.50 4.86 -8.42
N LEU A 36 13.33 5.04 -9.73
CA LEU A 36 14.17 4.38 -10.74
C LEU A 36 15.49 5.13 -10.96
N ARG A 37 16.55 4.39 -11.33
CA ARG A 37 17.94 4.90 -11.50
C ARG A 37 18.11 6.08 -12.48
N ALA A 38 17.09 6.40 -13.27
CA ALA A 38 17.06 7.52 -14.21
C ALA A 38 16.39 8.79 -13.62
N GLY A 39 16.16 8.85 -12.31
CA GLY A 39 15.44 9.97 -11.67
C GLY A 39 13.95 10.01 -12.05
N ARG A 40 13.38 8.85 -12.38
CA ARG A 40 11.95 8.71 -12.67
C ARG A 40 11.27 8.01 -11.52
N ASP A 41 10.15 8.59 -11.08
CA ASP A 41 9.27 7.98 -10.10
C ASP A 41 8.12 7.29 -10.82
N GLU A 42 7.84 6.04 -10.43
CA GLU A 42 6.72 5.26 -10.96
C GLU A 42 5.83 4.79 -9.81
N GLU A 43 4.55 5.13 -9.86
CA GLU A 43 3.56 4.68 -8.88
C GLU A 43 3.10 3.25 -9.19
N LEU A 44 3.30 2.34 -8.24
CA LEU A 44 2.59 1.07 -8.24
C LEU A 44 1.19 1.27 -7.71
N ARG A 45 0.19 0.79 -8.45
CA ARG A 45 -1.23 0.95 -8.11
C ARG A 45 -1.88 -0.41 -7.85
N ALA A 46 -2.76 -0.48 -6.85
CA ALA A 46 -3.46 -1.70 -6.48
C ALA A 46 -4.99 -1.53 -6.56
N CYS A 47 -5.70 -2.59 -6.96
CA CYS A 47 -7.15 -2.64 -6.87
C CYS A 47 -7.62 -2.89 -5.43
N ARG A 48 -8.93 -2.80 -5.19
CA ARG A 48 -9.57 -3.00 -3.89
C ARG A 48 -9.19 -4.33 -3.23
N GLU A 49 -9.22 -5.43 -3.98
CA GLU A 49 -8.85 -6.76 -3.46
C GLU A 49 -7.40 -6.77 -2.95
N CYS A 50 -6.48 -6.25 -3.75
CA CYS A 50 -5.06 -6.21 -3.38
C CYS A 50 -4.80 -5.29 -2.18
N VAL A 51 -5.49 -4.16 -2.07
CA VAL A 51 -5.38 -3.29 -0.88
C VAL A 51 -5.81 -4.02 0.39
N LEU A 52 -6.91 -4.77 0.34
CA LEU A 52 -7.36 -5.56 1.50
C LEU A 52 -6.36 -6.64 1.89
N THR A 53 -5.76 -7.32 0.91
CA THR A 53 -4.69 -8.30 1.19
C THR A 53 -3.49 -7.63 1.85
N LEU A 54 -3.01 -6.50 1.30
CA LEU A 54 -1.88 -5.75 1.86
C LEU A 54 -2.17 -5.24 3.28
N GLU A 55 -3.39 -4.80 3.56
CA GLU A 55 -3.79 -4.40 4.91
C GLU A 55 -3.85 -5.57 5.90
N ALA A 56 -4.31 -6.74 5.45
CA ALA A 56 -4.30 -7.94 6.27
C ALA A 56 -2.86 -8.36 6.64
N GLU A 57 -1.94 -8.30 5.67
CA GLU A 57 -0.51 -8.56 5.90
C GLU A 57 0.10 -7.55 6.88
N ARG A 58 -0.22 -6.25 6.74
CA ARG A 58 0.24 -5.22 7.66
C ARG A 58 -0.33 -5.38 9.07
N ALA A 59 -1.58 -5.79 9.20
CA ALA A 59 -2.19 -6.08 10.50
C ALA A 59 -1.51 -7.28 11.19
N ALA A 60 -1.23 -8.35 10.44
CA ALA A 60 -0.51 -9.52 10.95
C ALA A 60 0.92 -9.16 11.37
N ALA A 61 1.66 -8.43 10.54
CA ALA A 61 3.01 -7.99 10.87
C ALA A 61 3.06 -7.09 12.11
N ALA A 62 2.05 -6.22 12.30
CA ALA A 62 1.95 -5.38 13.48
C ALA A 62 1.73 -6.20 14.76
N ASP A 63 0.90 -7.25 14.68
CA ASP A 63 0.66 -8.19 15.77
C ASP A 63 1.94 -8.97 16.14
N GLU A 64 2.67 -9.46 15.13
CA GLU A 64 3.92 -10.22 15.31
C GLU A 64 5.00 -9.43 16.06
N VAL A 65 5.10 -8.12 15.83
CA VAL A 65 6.11 -7.26 16.47
C VAL A 65 5.56 -6.45 17.65
N GLY A 66 4.30 -6.70 18.05
CA GLY A 66 3.67 -6.07 19.22
C GLY A 66 3.40 -4.57 19.07
N VAL A 67 3.25 -4.07 17.84
CA VAL A 67 2.93 -2.66 17.55
C VAL A 67 1.46 -2.50 17.19
N ARG A 68 0.94 -1.28 17.37
CA ARG A 68 -0.45 -0.98 17.04
C ARG A 68 -0.63 -0.85 15.53
N TYR A 69 -1.41 -1.75 14.94
CA TYR A 69 -1.86 -1.62 13.55
C TYR A 69 -2.64 -0.31 13.32
N GLN A 70 -2.31 0.38 12.24
CA GLN A 70 -3.04 1.54 11.72
C GLN A 70 -3.44 1.29 10.26
N PRO A 71 -4.75 1.28 9.94
CA PRO A 71 -5.26 1.11 8.58
C PRO A 71 -5.10 2.41 7.76
N GLY A 72 -5.28 2.31 6.45
CA GLY A 72 -5.19 3.44 5.52
C GLY A 72 -3.76 3.90 5.28
N ARG A 73 -2.82 2.97 5.34
CA ARG A 73 -1.38 3.23 5.36
C ARG A 73 -0.60 2.36 4.37
N VAL A 74 -1.29 1.63 3.50
CA VAL A 74 -0.64 0.96 2.36
C VAL A 74 -0.13 2.04 1.41
N GLY A 75 1.18 2.05 1.15
CA GLY A 75 1.83 3.09 0.35
C GLY A 75 2.43 4.25 1.14
N ASP A 76 2.22 4.30 2.45
CA ASP A 76 3.01 5.18 3.31
C ASP A 76 4.40 4.54 3.46
N ASP A 77 5.43 5.17 2.91
CA ASP A 77 6.84 4.77 3.04
C ASP A 77 7.40 4.95 4.48
N ALA A 78 6.51 5.17 5.47
CA ALA A 78 6.81 5.15 6.89
C ALA A 78 7.04 3.71 7.40
N SER A 79 7.85 2.94 6.66
CA SER A 79 8.74 2.00 7.33
C SER A 79 9.74 2.87 8.11
N PRO A 80 10.06 2.60 9.37
CA PRO A 80 11.23 3.23 9.99
C PRO A 80 12.42 2.84 9.11
N THR A 81 12.82 3.77 8.23
CA THR A 81 14.07 3.61 7.51
C THR A 81 15.13 3.41 8.58
N SER A 82 16.01 2.47 8.32
CA SER A 82 17.12 2.10 9.18
C SER A 82 18.15 3.23 9.37
N GLU A 83 17.77 4.49 9.11
CA GLU A 83 18.54 5.71 9.31
C GLU A 83 18.52 6.20 10.75
N ASP A 84 17.50 5.87 11.56
CA ASP A 84 17.48 6.22 12.99
C ASP A 84 18.40 5.32 13.85
N ALA A 85 19.08 4.34 13.26
CA ALA A 85 20.08 3.51 13.95
C ALA A 85 21.49 4.15 13.99
N ARG A 86 21.67 5.40 13.53
CA ARG A 86 22.98 6.08 13.46
C ARG A 86 22.98 7.52 14.02
N ARG A 87 22.32 7.78 15.14
CA ARG A 87 22.54 9.02 15.89
C ARG A 87 22.65 8.80 17.38
#